data_AF-A0A2G9Q8S6-F1
#
_entry.id   AF-A0A2G9Q8S6-F1
#
_cell.length_a   1.000
_cell.length_b   1.000
_cell.length_c   1.000
_cell.angle_alpha   90.00
_cell.angle_beta   90.00
_cell.angle_gamma   90.00
#
_symmetry.space_group_name_H-M   'P 1'
#
loop_
_entity.id
_entity.type
_entity.pdbx_description
1 polymer ?
#
loop_
_entity_poly.entity_id
_entity_poly.type
_entity_poly.pdbx_seq_one_letter_code
_entity_poly.pdbx_strand_id
1 'polypeptide(L)'
;FLVGEDGQAYEGRGWTSVGAHAPNYNSNSIGISVFGSFMNSNPNTAAQNAVKNLISCGVTKGYIKSAYILKGHRNVTATDCPGNTFYNTVKTWPRFQA
;
A
#
# COMPACT_ATOMS: atom_id res chain seq x y z
N PHE A 1 2.67 -5.66 -4.66
CA PHE A 1 3.93 -4.95 -4.93
C PHE A 1 4.70 -4.73 -3.65
N LEU A 2 6.01 -4.57 -3.76
CA LEU A 2 6.88 -4.13 -2.68
C LEU A 2 7.51 -2.79 -3.09
N VAL A 3 7.87 -1.93 -2.14
CA VAL A 3 8.50 -0.63 -2.40
C VAL A 3 9.70 -0.48 -1.47
N GLY A 4 10.85 -0.15 -2.05
CA GLY A 4 12.07 0.12 -1.30
C GLY A 4 12.27 1.60 -1.00
N GLU A 5 13.15 1.89 -0.04
CA GLU A 5 13.65 3.24 0.25
C GLU A 5 14.58 3.78 -0.85
N ASP A 6 14.94 2.96 -1.82
CA ASP A 6 15.55 3.39 -3.09
C ASP A 6 14.55 4.08 -4.04
N GLY A 7 13.27 4.15 -3.67
CA GLY A 7 12.22 4.77 -4.48
C GLY A 7 11.70 3.87 -5.60
N GLN A 8 12.07 2.59 -5.60
CA GLN A 8 11.67 1.64 -6.64
C GLN A 8 10.49 0.78 -6.18
N ALA A 9 9.60 0.45 -7.12
CA ALA A 9 8.55 -0.53 -6.93
C ALA A 9 8.98 -1.88 -7.52
N TYR A 10 8.87 -2.92 -6.71
CA TYR A 10 9.23 -4.29 -7.04
C TYR A 10 7.96 -5.11 -7.24
N GLU A 11 7.88 -5.79 -8.38
CA GLU A 11 6.74 -6.65 -8.70
C GLU A 11 6.79 -7.94 -7.86
N GLY A 12 5.70 -8.18 -7.12
CA GLY A 12 5.47 -9.45 -6.43
C GLY A 12 4.54 -10.32 -7.26
N ARG A 13 3.32 -10.56 -6.79
CA ARG A 13 2.27 -11.25 -7.57
C ARG A 13 1.68 -10.41 -8.72
N GLY A 14 2.12 -9.17 -8.88
CA GLY A 14 1.67 -8.28 -9.96
C GLY A 14 0.22 -7.79 -9.81
N TRP A 15 -0.35 -7.36 -10.93
CA TRP A 15 -1.65 -6.69 -11.00
C TRP A 15 -2.85 -7.64 -11.06
N THR A 16 -2.67 -8.82 -11.65
CA THR A 16 -3.78 -9.70 -12.07
C THR A 16 -3.92 -10.97 -11.24
N SER A 17 -2.93 -11.27 -10.38
CA SER A 17 -2.95 -12.47 -9.55
C SER A 17 -3.53 -12.18 -8.16
N VAL A 18 -4.25 -13.16 -7.60
CA VAL A 18 -4.77 -13.09 -6.23
C VAL A 18 -3.63 -13.02 -5.21
N GLY A 19 -3.76 -12.09 -4.25
CA GLY A 19 -2.81 -11.86 -3.17
C GLY A 19 -2.83 -12.92 -2.06
N ALA A 20 -1.94 -12.78 -1.09
CA ALA A 20 -1.95 -13.52 0.18
C ALA A 20 -1.43 -12.62 1.32
N HIS A 21 -1.93 -11.39 1.37
CA HIS A 21 -1.45 -10.34 2.28
C HIS A 21 -2.50 -9.87 3.29
N ALA A 22 -3.80 -9.99 2.99
CA ALA A 22 -4.89 -9.58 3.89
C ALA A 22 -6.10 -10.53 3.68
N PRO A 23 -6.43 -11.40 4.65
CA PRO A 23 -7.62 -12.24 4.59
C PRO A 23 -8.87 -11.45 4.23
N ASN A 24 -9.77 -12.04 3.43
CA ASN A 24 -10.99 -11.40 2.87
C ASN A 24 -10.77 -10.25 1.88
N TYR A 25 -9.53 -9.76 1.72
CA TYR A 25 -9.19 -8.70 0.76
C TYR A 25 -8.27 -9.17 -0.38
N ASN A 26 -7.69 -10.37 -0.27
CA ASN A 26 -6.74 -10.90 -1.25
C ASN A 26 -7.26 -10.96 -2.70
N SER A 27 -8.57 -11.17 -2.89
CA SER A 27 -9.20 -11.30 -4.23
C SER A 27 -9.80 -9.99 -4.76
N ASN A 28 -9.81 -8.91 -3.98
CA ASN A 28 -10.46 -7.64 -4.36
C ASN A 28 -9.60 -6.41 -4.07
N SER A 29 -8.30 -6.57 -3.82
CA SER A 29 -7.38 -5.47 -3.54
C SER A 29 -5.97 -5.73 -4.11
N ILE A 30 -5.20 -4.65 -4.23
CA ILE A 30 -3.76 -4.71 -4.54
C ILE A 30 -2.98 -4.42 -3.25
N GLY A 31 -2.23 -5.40 -2.75
CA GLY A 31 -1.32 -5.20 -1.62
C GLY A 31 -0.03 -4.50 -2.04
N ILE A 32 0.31 -3.39 -1.36
CA ILE A 32 1.59 -2.69 -1.49
C ILE A 32 2.29 -2.69 -0.13
N SER A 33 3.45 -3.32 -0.04
CA SER A 33 4.27 -3.36 1.18
C SER A 33 5.50 -2.47 1.00
N VAL A 34 5.85 -1.67 2.01
CA VAL A 34 7.09 -0.88 2.00
C VAL A 34 8.13 -1.62 2.84
N PHE A 35 9.33 -1.81 2.32
CA PHE A 35 10.41 -2.52 3.04
C PHE A 35 10.89 -1.72 4.24
N GLY A 36 10.74 -2.28 5.44
CA GLY A 36 11.20 -1.67 6.69
C GLY A 36 10.24 -1.89 7.85
N SER A 37 10.55 -1.27 8.99
CA SER A 37 9.69 -1.20 10.17
C SER A 37 9.37 0.26 10.48
N PHE A 38 8.10 0.63 10.36
CA PHE A 38 7.65 2.01 10.43
C PHE A 38 6.77 2.30 11.64
N MET A 39 7.07 1.61 12.75
CA MET A 39 6.42 1.86 14.03
C MET A 39 6.71 3.27 14.53
N ASN A 40 7.97 3.71 14.42
CA ASN A 40 8.47 4.94 15.04
C ASN A 40 9.07 5.93 14.05
N SER A 41 9.16 5.57 12.77
CA SER A 41 9.68 6.41 11.69
C SER A 41 8.84 6.22 10.43
N ASN A 42 8.88 7.21 9.54
CA ASN A 42 8.29 7.07 8.22
C ASN A 42 9.29 6.44 7.25
N PRO A 43 8.81 5.73 6.20
CA PRO A 43 9.62 5.50 5.02
C PRO A 43 10.06 6.83 4.46
N ASN A 44 11.23 6.88 3.84
CA ASN A 44 11.71 8.10 3.21
C ASN A 44 10.74 8.61 2.11
N THR A 45 10.92 9.86 1.70
CA THR A 45 10.05 10.51 0.72
C THR A 45 10.04 9.77 -0.62
N ALA A 46 11.14 9.13 -1.02
CA ALA A 46 11.23 8.37 -2.26
C ALA A 46 10.28 7.16 -2.24
N ALA A 47 10.30 6.36 -1.17
CA ALA A 47 9.37 5.24 -0.98
C ALA A 47 7.91 5.70 -0.93
N GLN A 48 7.61 6.78 -0.19
CA GLN A 48 6.24 7.31 -0.12
C GLN A 48 5.73 7.75 -1.49
N ASN A 49 6.56 8.44 -2.27
CA ASN A 49 6.22 8.85 -3.64
C ASN A 49 6.08 7.65 -4.57
N ALA A 50 6.92 6.63 -4.43
CA ALA A 50 6.82 5.40 -5.20
C ALA A 50 5.49 4.67 -4.97
N VAL A 51 5.01 4.59 -3.71
CA VAL A 51 3.67 4.04 -3.41
C VAL A 51 2.56 4.86 -4.10
N LYS A 52 2.59 6.19 -3.98
CA LYS A 52 1.60 7.07 -4.61
C LYS A 52 1.58 6.94 -6.13
N ASN A 53 2.76 6.90 -6.75
CA ASN A 53 2.93 6.73 -8.19
C ASN A 53 2.44 5.36 -8.65
N LEU A 54 2.70 4.31 -7.86
CA LEU A 54 2.24 2.97 -8.15
C LEU A 54 0.70 2.87 -8.11
N ILE A 55 0.06 3.49 -7.11
CA ILE A 55 -1.41 3.59 -7.03
C ILE A 55 -1.95 4.34 -8.25
N SER A 56 -1.37 5.50 -8.58
CA SER A 56 -1.77 6.30 -9.75
C SER A 56 -1.63 5.54 -11.07
N CYS A 57 -0.52 4.80 -11.23
CA CYS A 57 -0.27 3.93 -12.39
C CYS A 57 -1.31 2.81 -12.48
N GLY A 58 -1.63 2.14 -11.36
CA GLY A 58 -2.67 1.13 -11.31
C GLY A 58 -4.05 1.67 -11.70
N VAL A 59 -4.38 2.91 -11.29
CA VAL A 59 -5.63 3.59 -11.69
C VAL A 59 -5.62 3.91 -13.18
N THR A 60 -4.54 4.51 -13.67
CA THR A 60 -4.40 4.91 -15.09
C THR A 60 -4.48 3.71 -16.02
N LYS A 61 -3.90 2.57 -15.62
CA LYS A 61 -3.92 1.32 -16.39
C LYS A 61 -5.21 0.51 -16.21
N GLY A 62 -6.14 0.94 -15.36
CA GLY A 62 -7.40 0.26 -15.13
C GLY A 62 -7.34 -0.97 -14.20
N TYR A 63 -6.20 -1.25 -13.57
CA TYR A 63 -6.07 -2.32 -12.57
C TYR A 63 -6.67 -1.94 -11.21
N ILE A 64 -6.69 -0.65 -10.89
CA ILE A 64 -7.31 -0.11 -9.69
C ILE A 64 -8.47 0.78 -10.14
N LYS A 65 -9.67 0.61 -9.57
CA LYS A 65 -10.80 1.48 -9.88
C LYS A 65 -10.48 2.93 -9.48
N SER A 66 -10.87 3.91 -10.29
CA SER A 66 -10.69 5.33 -9.94
C SER A 66 -11.34 5.68 -8.60
N ALA A 67 -12.43 5.00 -8.25
CA ALA A 67 -13.14 5.10 -6.97
C ALA A 67 -12.57 4.20 -5.84
N TYR A 68 -11.29 3.82 -5.89
CA TYR A 68 -10.69 2.94 -4.88
C TYR A 68 -10.79 3.50 -3.46
N ILE A 69 -10.63 2.60 -2.49
CA ILE A 69 -10.48 2.91 -1.07
C ILE A 69 -9.06 2.50 -0.65
N LEU A 70 -8.33 3.41 -0.02
CA LEU A 70 -7.03 3.13 0.57
C LEU A 70 -7.20 2.74 2.04
N LYS A 71 -6.58 1.63 2.43
CA LYS A 71 -6.61 1.10 3.81
C LYS A 71 -5.21 0.78 4.28
N GLY A 72 -4.96 0.92 5.58
CA GLY A 72 -3.84 0.27 6.24
C GLY A 72 -4.16 -1.21 6.49
N HIS A 73 -3.16 -2.08 6.57
CA HIS A 73 -3.41 -3.51 6.82
C HIS A 73 -4.17 -3.75 8.14
N ARG A 74 -3.87 -2.95 9.17
CA ARG A 74 -4.59 -2.94 10.46
C ARG A 74 -6.09 -2.66 10.38
N ASN A 75 -6.58 -2.09 9.27
CA ASN A 75 -8.01 -1.82 9.07
C ASN A 75 -8.80 -3.07 8.68
N VAL A 76 -8.11 -4.13 8.21
CA VAL A 76 -8.75 -5.31 7.63
C VAL A 76 -8.31 -6.61 8.29
N THR A 77 -7.29 -6.55 9.14
CA THR A 77 -6.72 -7.69 9.85
C THR A 77 -6.12 -7.20 11.16
N ALA A 78 -6.17 -8.03 12.21
CA ALA A 78 -5.58 -7.72 13.51
C ALA A 78 -4.04 -7.76 13.43
N THR A 79 -3.42 -6.61 13.15
CA THR A 79 -1.98 -6.45 12.99
C THR A 79 -1.56 -5.01 13.25
N ASP A 80 -0.28 -4.80 13.59
CA ASP A 80 0.31 -3.46 13.66
C ASP A 80 0.72 -2.90 12.29
N CYS A 81 0.68 -3.69 11.22
CA CYS A 81 1.02 -3.23 9.87
C CYS A 81 0.07 -2.09 9.41
N PRO A 82 0.56 -0.98 8.80
CA PRO A 82 1.90 -0.76 8.26
C PRO A 82 2.89 -0.05 9.22
N GLY A 83 2.65 -0.12 10.52
CA GLY A 83 3.39 0.62 11.55
C GLY A 83 2.74 1.95 11.92
N ASN A 84 2.88 2.39 13.18
CA ASN A 84 2.13 3.54 13.70
C ASN A 84 2.44 4.85 12.98
N THR A 85 3.73 5.16 12.82
CA THR A 85 4.14 6.40 12.15
C THR A 85 3.71 6.41 10.69
N PHE A 86 3.95 5.33 9.94
CA PHE A 86 3.54 5.28 8.54
C PHE A 86 2.03 5.23 8.36
N TYR A 87 1.30 4.50 9.21
CA TYR A 87 -0.16 4.53 9.20
C TYR A 87 -0.71 5.94 9.40
N ASN A 88 -0.14 6.71 10.35
CA ASN A 88 -0.53 8.10 10.56
C ASN A 88 -0.30 8.98 9.33
N THR A 89 0.77 8.74 8.58
CA THR A 89 1.00 9.41 7.30
C THR A 89 0.03 8.95 6.21
N VAL A 90 -0.25 7.65 6.08
CA VAL A 90 -1.19 7.12 5.09
C VAL A 90 -2.62 7.63 5.32
N LYS A 91 -3.02 7.89 6.58
CA LYS A 91 -4.32 8.50 6.90
C LYS A 91 -4.54 9.87 6.24
N THR A 92 -3.48 10.59 5.90
CA THR A 92 -3.59 11.91 5.25
C THR A 92 -3.68 11.82 3.73
N TRP A 93 -3.54 10.62 3.15
CA TRP A 93 -3.54 10.43 1.71
C TRP A 93 -4.97 10.41 1.15
N PRO A 94 -5.15 10.77 -0.14
CA PRO A 94 -6.46 10.74 -0.77
C PRO A 94 -7.10 9.35 -0.68
N ARG A 95 -8.42 9.32 -0.51
CA ARG A 95 -9.25 8.10 -0.49
C ARG A 95 -8.94 7.14 0.66
N PHE A 96 -8.18 7.57 1.66
CA PHE A 96 -8.03 6.80 2.89
C PHE A 96 -9.38 6.63 3.59
N GLN A 97 -9.73 5.39 3.95
CA GLN A 97 -10.84 5.09 4.85
C GLN A 97 -10.42 3.97 5.79
N ALA A 98 -10.59 4.21 7.10
CA ALA A 98 -10.29 3.23 8.13
C ALA A 98 -11.16 1.97 8.03
#